data_AF-A0A9C8C484-F1
#
_entry.id   AF-A0A9C8C484-F1
#
_cell.length_a   1.000
_cell.length_b   1.000
_cell.length_c   1.000
_cell.angle_alpha   90.00
_cell.angle_beta   90.00
_cell.angle_gamma   90.00
#
_symmetry.space_group_name_H-M   'P 1'
#
loop_
_entity.id
_entity.type
_entity.pdbx_description
1 polymer ?
#
loop_
_entity_poly.entity_id
_entity_poly.type
_entity_poly.pdbx_seq_one_letter_code
_entity_poly.pdbx_strand_id
1 'polypeptide(L)'
;MENFKIYASFEPEGDQPKAIKQLVQGAKDDYKHQTLLGVTGSGKTFTMAHVIAGMGKPTLVIAPNKTLAAQLCSEFKDFFPENAVEYFVSYYDYYQPEAYIPQTDTYIEKDSSINEEIDKLRHSTTSSLFSRNDVIVVASVSCIYGLGSPEDYVAKMVQIEVGEEFEIDEILQNLIDIQYIRNDYEFSRGKFRVCGDTVEVFPAYEEAALRIEMFGDEVERILEINPLTGEILNELDRAVIYPATHFVTASDKIERALISIEEELKMRLKELEIQGKLLEAQRLRMRTNYDLEMLREAGYCNGIENYSRHFSGKQPGEPPDTLLNYFPEDFLIIIDESHITIPQLHGMYEGDRSRKKTLIEHGFRLPSALDNRPLKFAEFESRIPQALFT
;
A
#
# COMPACT_ATOMS: atom_id res chain seq x y z
N MET A 1 -25.67 -3.64 5.82
CA MET A 1 -25.03 -2.81 4.77
C MET A 1 -24.71 -1.51 5.44
N GLU A 2 -23.44 -1.29 5.75
CA GLU A 2 -22.97 -0.01 6.29
C GLU A 2 -23.14 1.04 5.19
N ASN A 3 -23.93 2.07 5.48
CA ASN A 3 -24.18 3.17 4.56
C ASN A 3 -23.21 4.30 4.87
N PHE A 4 -22.69 4.95 3.83
CA PHE A 4 -22.02 6.24 3.97
C PHE A 4 -22.99 7.28 4.52
N LYS A 5 -22.66 7.88 5.67
CA LYS A 5 -23.50 8.87 6.35
C LYS A 5 -22.84 10.24 6.31
N ILE A 6 -23.48 11.18 5.62
CA ILE A 6 -23.01 12.56 5.53
C ILE A 6 -23.46 13.33 6.75
N TYR A 7 -22.50 13.97 7.41
CA TYR A 7 -22.69 14.94 8.47
C TYR A 7 -22.33 16.33 7.94
N ALA A 8 -23.34 17.19 7.81
CA ALA A 8 -23.18 18.59 7.44
C ALA A 8 -24.29 19.44 8.06
N SER A 9 -23.97 20.68 8.42
CA SER A 9 -24.94 21.65 8.95
C SER A 9 -25.71 22.40 7.86
N PHE A 10 -25.47 22.05 6.60
CA PHE A 10 -26.02 22.69 5.41
C PHE A 10 -26.45 21.61 4.40
N GLU A 11 -27.41 21.96 3.54
CA GLU A 11 -27.91 21.10 2.46
C GLU A 11 -27.31 21.52 1.11
N PRO A 12 -27.32 20.65 0.08
CA PRO A 12 -26.89 21.04 -1.26
C PRO A 12 -27.71 22.21 -1.83
N GLU A 13 -27.03 23.27 -2.26
CA GLU A 13 -27.66 24.48 -2.80
C GLU A 13 -27.21 24.79 -4.23
N GLY A 14 -27.91 25.71 -4.89
CA GLY A 14 -27.61 26.13 -6.27
C GLY A 14 -27.75 24.98 -7.27
N ASP A 15 -26.71 24.73 -8.06
CA ASP A 15 -26.67 23.65 -9.06
C ASP A 15 -26.28 22.29 -8.47
N GLN A 16 -25.84 22.22 -7.21
CA GLN A 16 -25.38 20.98 -6.59
C GLN A 16 -26.47 19.88 -6.58
N PRO A 17 -27.74 20.12 -6.21
CA PRO A 17 -28.77 19.08 -6.21
C PRO A 17 -28.95 18.43 -7.59
N LYS A 18 -28.89 19.25 -8.65
CA LYS A 18 -29.03 18.78 -10.02
C LYS A 18 -27.81 17.96 -10.45
N ALA A 19 -26.60 18.45 -10.15
CA ALA A 19 -25.36 17.74 -10.45
C ALA A 19 -25.30 16.38 -9.74
N ILE A 20 -25.58 16.34 -8.43
CA ILE A 20 -25.63 15.11 -7.63
C ILE A 20 -26.60 14.11 -8.26
N LYS A 21 -27.84 14.55 -8.56
CA LYS A 21 -28.86 13.68 -9.15
C LYS A 21 -28.42 13.11 -10.50
N GLN A 22 -27.82 13.94 -11.36
CA GLN A 22 -27.35 13.50 -12.67
C GLN A 22 -26.19 12.50 -12.59
N LEU A 23 -25.21 12.76 -11.72
CA LEU A 23 -24.05 11.89 -11.55
C LEU A 23 -24.43 10.53 -10.93
N VAL A 24 -25.27 10.54 -9.90
CA VAL A 24 -25.77 9.30 -9.26
C VAL A 24 -26.64 8.52 -10.24
N GLN A 25 -27.48 9.18 -11.03
CA GLN A 25 -28.29 8.49 -12.05
C GLN A 25 -27.40 7.91 -13.15
N GLY A 26 -26.45 8.67 -13.70
CA GLY A 26 -25.55 8.18 -14.74
C GLY A 26 -24.72 6.99 -14.27
N ALA A 27 -24.30 6.98 -13.01
CA ALA A 27 -23.58 5.83 -12.45
C ALA A 27 -24.49 4.61 -12.25
N LYS A 28 -25.78 4.79 -11.91
CA LYS A 28 -26.78 3.70 -11.89
C LYS A 28 -27.12 3.19 -13.29
N ASP A 29 -27.00 4.04 -14.31
CA ASP A 29 -27.16 3.70 -15.73
C ASP A 29 -25.86 3.11 -16.34
N ASP A 30 -24.89 2.71 -15.50
CA ASP A 30 -23.62 2.09 -15.86
C ASP A 30 -22.71 2.97 -16.75
N TYR A 31 -22.80 4.29 -16.61
CA TYR A 31 -21.83 5.19 -17.24
C TYR A 31 -20.47 5.01 -16.56
N LYS A 32 -19.53 4.44 -17.31
CA LYS A 32 -18.14 4.23 -16.85
C LYS A 32 -17.39 5.53 -16.57
N HIS A 33 -17.68 6.58 -17.33
CA HIS A 33 -16.96 7.85 -17.25
C HIS A 33 -17.94 9.01 -17.17
N GLN A 34 -17.81 9.83 -16.13
CA GLN A 34 -18.62 11.03 -15.93
C GLN A 34 -17.73 12.20 -15.51
N THR A 35 -18.06 13.41 -15.94
CA THR A 35 -17.28 14.61 -15.62
C THR A 35 -18.16 15.63 -14.90
N LEU A 36 -17.75 16.05 -13.70
CA LEU A 36 -18.34 17.17 -12.99
C LEU A 36 -17.58 18.44 -13.38
N LEU A 37 -18.15 19.22 -14.31
CA LEU A 37 -17.60 20.52 -14.68
C LEU A 37 -18.00 21.58 -13.65
N GLY A 38 -17.34 21.58 -12.50
CA GLY A 38 -17.55 22.55 -11.41
C GLY A 38 -16.61 23.75 -11.52
N VAL A 39 -17.14 24.96 -11.26
CA VAL A 39 -16.30 26.16 -11.11
C VAL A 39 -15.59 26.15 -9.75
N THR A 40 -14.42 26.76 -9.63
CA THR A 40 -13.71 26.88 -8.36
C THR A 40 -14.59 27.54 -7.30
N GLY A 41 -14.63 26.97 -6.10
CA GLY A 41 -15.44 27.47 -4.99
C GLY A 41 -16.92 27.03 -5.03
N SER A 42 -17.36 26.23 -6.01
CA SER A 42 -18.75 25.73 -6.07
C SER A 42 -19.06 24.61 -5.08
N GLY A 43 -18.14 24.27 -4.16
CA GLY A 43 -18.29 23.14 -3.24
C GLY A 43 -18.21 21.77 -3.94
N LYS A 44 -17.21 21.57 -4.82
CA LYS A 44 -16.99 20.30 -5.53
C LYS A 44 -16.91 19.12 -4.55
N THR A 45 -16.17 19.26 -3.45
CA THR A 45 -16.04 18.20 -2.43
C THR A 45 -17.37 17.78 -1.81
N PHE A 46 -18.25 18.73 -1.51
CA PHE A 46 -19.57 18.41 -0.97
C PHE A 46 -20.44 17.68 -1.99
N THR A 47 -20.36 18.08 -3.28
CA THR A 47 -21.00 17.34 -4.37
C THR A 47 -20.45 15.92 -4.48
N MET A 48 -19.12 15.74 -4.40
CA MET A 48 -18.46 14.44 -4.41
C MET A 48 -18.93 13.57 -3.23
N ALA A 49 -19.01 14.11 -2.02
CA ALA A 49 -19.50 13.40 -0.84
C ALA A 49 -20.93 12.86 -1.05
N HIS A 50 -21.84 13.69 -1.57
CA HIS A 50 -23.19 13.25 -1.90
C HIS A 50 -23.23 12.19 -3.01
N VAL A 51 -22.32 12.22 -3.98
CA VAL A 51 -22.20 11.17 -4.99
C VAL A 51 -21.73 9.86 -4.34
N ILE A 52 -20.70 9.89 -3.48
CA ILE A 52 -20.22 8.73 -2.73
C ILE A 52 -21.35 8.10 -1.93
N ALA A 53 -22.08 8.90 -1.15
CA ALA A 53 -23.20 8.42 -0.35
C ALA A 53 -24.37 7.89 -1.19
N GLY A 54 -24.65 8.53 -2.33
CA GLY A 54 -25.70 8.09 -3.26
C GLY A 54 -25.34 6.80 -4.01
N MET A 55 -24.05 6.53 -4.18
CA MET A 55 -23.52 5.32 -4.82
C MET A 55 -23.38 4.15 -3.85
N GLY A 56 -22.98 4.39 -2.61
CA GLY A 56 -22.84 3.34 -1.60
C GLY A 56 -21.68 2.39 -1.87
N LYS A 57 -20.61 2.84 -2.55
CA LYS A 57 -19.46 2.02 -2.94
C LYS A 57 -18.17 2.52 -2.28
N PRO A 58 -17.22 1.62 -1.92
CA PRO A 58 -15.85 2.02 -1.60
C PRO A 58 -15.33 2.97 -2.68
N THR A 59 -14.67 4.05 -2.26
CA THR A 59 -14.27 5.12 -3.19
C THR A 59 -12.79 5.43 -3.07
N LEU A 60 -12.09 5.46 -4.21
CA LEU A 60 -10.73 5.97 -4.32
C LEU A 60 -10.76 7.39 -4.90
N VAL A 61 -10.30 8.38 -4.15
CA VAL A 61 -10.14 9.77 -4.60
C VAL A 61 -8.67 10.02 -4.90
N ILE A 62 -8.31 10.32 -6.15
CA ILE A 62 -6.93 10.57 -6.57
C ILE A 62 -6.72 12.07 -6.73
N ALA A 63 -5.76 12.62 -5.99
CA ALA A 63 -5.35 14.02 -6.07
C ALA A 63 -3.93 14.18 -6.63
N PRO A 64 -3.62 15.31 -7.31
CA PRO A 64 -2.35 15.51 -8.01
C PRO A 64 -1.16 15.76 -7.07
N ASN A 65 -1.41 16.12 -5.81
CA ASN A 65 -0.36 16.44 -4.84
C ASN A 65 -0.80 16.15 -3.40
N LYS A 66 0.19 16.03 -2.48
CA LYS A 66 -0.04 15.71 -1.06
C LYS A 66 -0.87 16.76 -0.33
N THR A 67 -0.74 18.04 -0.68
CA THR A 67 -1.48 19.13 -0.02
C THR A 67 -2.97 19.04 -0.29
N LEU A 68 -3.36 18.88 -1.56
CA LEU A 68 -4.76 18.72 -1.95
C LEU A 68 -5.33 17.40 -1.43
N ALA A 69 -4.54 16.31 -1.46
CA ALA A 69 -4.94 15.04 -0.87
C ALA A 69 -5.25 15.19 0.63
N ALA A 70 -4.38 15.86 1.39
CA ALA A 70 -4.60 16.11 2.81
C ALA A 70 -5.84 16.97 3.08
N GLN A 71 -6.06 18.02 2.27
CA GLN A 71 -7.25 18.85 2.36
C GLN A 71 -8.53 18.04 2.13
N LEU A 72 -8.59 17.29 1.02
CA LEU A 72 -9.72 16.44 0.69
C LEU A 72 -9.97 15.38 1.77
N CYS A 73 -8.92 14.77 2.29
CA CYS A 73 -9.03 13.80 3.39
C CYS A 73 -9.63 14.43 4.64
N SER A 74 -9.20 15.64 5.02
CA SER A 74 -9.78 16.39 6.14
C SER A 74 -11.26 16.71 5.90
N GLU A 75 -11.59 17.23 4.71
CA GLU A 75 -12.98 17.56 4.35
C GLU A 75 -13.88 16.31 4.36
N PHE A 76 -13.40 15.18 3.83
CA PHE A 76 -14.15 13.92 3.87
C PHE A 76 -14.28 13.37 5.29
N LYS A 77 -13.28 13.51 6.17
CA LYS A 77 -13.40 13.14 7.59
C LYS A 77 -14.48 13.94 8.29
N ASP A 78 -14.58 15.24 8.01
CA ASP A 78 -15.63 16.10 8.56
C ASP A 78 -17.02 15.68 8.05
N PHE A 79 -17.13 15.31 6.77
CA PHE A 79 -18.38 14.83 6.18
C PHE A 79 -18.77 13.41 6.60
N PHE A 80 -17.80 12.53 6.87
CA PHE A 80 -18.03 11.10 7.14
C PHE A 80 -17.36 10.63 8.45
N PRO A 81 -17.68 11.23 9.60
CA PRO A 81 -17.03 10.90 10.87
C PRO A 81 -17.29 9.47 11.37
N GLU A 82 -18.30 8.78 10.84
CA GLU A 82 -18.63 7.38 11.19
C GLU A 82 -18.09 6.36 10.17
N ASN A 83 -17.59 6.80 9.02
CA ASN A 83 -17.08 5.93 7.96
C ASN A 83 -15.54 5.95 7.92
N ALA A 84 -14.92 4.97 7.26
CA ALA A 84 -13.46 4.92 7.17
C ALA A 84 -12.96 5.88 6.10
N VAL A 85 -12.45 7.04 6.51
CA VAL A 85 -11.77 7.99 5.62
C VAL A 85 -10.27 7.87 5.80
N GLU A 86 -9.64 7.27 4.80
CA GLU A 86 -8.26 6.81 4.81
C GLU A 86 -7.37 7.69 3.94
N TYR A 87 -6.07 7.69 4.25
CA TYR A 87 -5.08 8.55 3.58
C TYR A 87 -3.91 7.74 3.02
N PHE A 88 -3.73 7.76 1.70
CA PHE A 88 -2.75 6.92 1.01
C PHE A 88 -1.83 7.73 0.08
N VAL A 89 -0.73 8.22 0.62
CA VAL A 89 0.31 8.94 -0.15
C VAL A 89 1.66 8.27 0.04
N SER A 90 2.69 8.76 -0.65
CA SER A 90 4.06 8.33 -0.41
C SER A 90 4.44 8.64 1.04
N TYR A 91 4.86 7.60 1.78
CA TYR A 91 5.37 7.69 3.15
C TYR A 91 6.79 8.27 3.22
N TYR A 92 7.42 8.59 2.09
CA TYR A 92 8.71 9.24 2.12
C TYR A 92 8.57 10.74 2.36
N ASP A 93 9.24 11.25 3.40
CA ASP A 93 9.48 12.69 3.61
C ASP A 93 10.55 13.19 2.63
N TYR A 94 11.58 12.36 2.45
CA TYR A 94 12.64 12.56 1.48
C TYR A 94 12.85 11.26 0.70
N TYR A 95 12.98 11.36 -0.61
CA TYR A 95 13.26 10.22 -1.48
C TYR A 95 14.15 10.62 -2.64
N GLN A 96 15.34 10.03 -2.67
CA GLN A 96 16.25 10.06 -3.79
C GLN A 96 16.27 8.67 -4.44
N PRO A 97 15.80 8.54 -5.69
CA PRO A 97 15.87 7.26 -6.37
C PRO A 97 17.31 6.92 -6.74
N GLU A 98 17.60 5.62 -6.80
CA GLU A 98 18.83 5.12 -7.43
C GLU A 98 18.88 5.58 -8.89
N ALA A 99 20.00 6.15 -9.33
CA ALA A 99 20.16 6.60 -10.71
C ALA A 99 21.62 6.53 -11.15
N TYR A 100 21.82 6.51 -12.47
CA TYR A 100 23.13 6.63 -13.07
C TYR A 100 23.08 7.70 -14.17
N ILE A 101 24.02 8.62 -14.15
CA ILE A 101 24.15 9.72 -15.11
C ILE A 101 25.37 9.44 -15.99
N PRO A 102 25.18 8.89 -17.21
CA PRO A 102 26.29 8.48 -18.06
C PRO A 102 27.21 9.63 -18.46
N GLN A 103 26.68 10.85 -18.60
CA GLN A 103 27.45 12.02 -19.02
C GLN A 103 28.57 12.39 -18.04
N THR A 104 28.36 12.12 -16.74
CA THR A 104 29.31 12.46 -15.67
C THR A 104 29.86 11.21 -14.96
N ASP A 105 29.56 10.02 -15.48
CA ASP A 105 29.87 8.72 -14.85
C ASP A 105 29.51 8.68 -13.35
N THR A 106 28.37 9.27 -13.00
CA THR A 106 27.97 9.44 -11.60
C THR A 106 26.88 8.45 -11.25
N TYR A 107 27.15 7.56 -10.30
CA TYR A 107 26.16 6.72 -9.66
C TYR A 107 25.61 7.42 -8.42
N ILE A 108 24.29 7.49 -8.33
CA ILE A 108 23.54 8.10 -7.24
C ILE A 108 22.89 6.97 -6.46
N GLU A 109 23.28 6.83 -5.19
CA GLU A 109 22.68 5.87 -4.28
C GLU A 109 21.24 6.25 -3.91
N LYS A 110 20.43 5.22 -3.67
CA LYS A 110 19.11 5.40 -3.09
C LYS A 110 19.29 5.91 -1.66
N ASP A 111 18.60 6.99 -1.35
CA ASP A 111 18.53 7.54 0.00
C ASP A 111 17.09 7.99 0.28
N SER A 112 16.60 7.71 1.48
CA SER A 112 15.19 7.99 1.79
C SER A 112 14.93 8.05 3.29
N SER A 113 13.99 8.92 3.68
CA SER A 113 13.47 9.00 5.04
C SER A 113 11.99 8.65 5.03
N ILE A 114 11.60 7.73 5.91
CA ILE A 114 10.21 7.29 6.08
C ILE A 114 9.52 8.15 7.13
N ASN A 115 8.27 8.50 6.87
CA ASN A 115 7.37 9.15 7.79
C ASN A 115 6.46 8.08 8.40
N GLU A 116 6.71 7.75 9.67
CA GLU A 116 6.00 6.71 10.42
C GLU A 116 4.49 6.97 10.52
N GLU A 117 4.05 8.23 10.55
CA GLU A 117 2.63 8.57 10.61
C GLU A 117 1.93 8.28 9.29
N ILE A 118 2.55 8.61 8.16
CA ILE A 118 2.01 8.28 6.84
C ILE A 118 2.05 6.77 6.60
N ASP A 119 3.09 6.08 7.05
CA ASP A 119 3.16 4.62 6.91
C ASP A 119 2.04 3.92 7.68
N LYS A 120 1.78 4.35 8.93
CA LYS A 120 0.59 3.91 9.70
C LYS A 120 -0.70 4.13 8.91
N LEU A 121 -0.91 5.33 8.35
CA LEU A 121 -2.14 5.65 7.60
C LEU A 121 -2.29 4.76 6.35
N ARG A 122 -1.20 4.35 5.71
CA ARG A 122 -1.24 3.41 4.59
C ARG A 122 -1.61 2.00 5.04
N HIS A 123 -1.09 1.56 6.18
CA HIS A 123 -1.48 0.27 6.78
C HIS A 123 -2.97 0.28 7.16
N SER A 124 -3.44 1.36 7.80
CA SER A 124 -4.86 1.62 8.11
C SER A 124 -5.72 1.55 6.85
N THR A 125 -5.27 2.17 5.76
CA THR A 125 -5.97 2.11 4.46
C THR A 125 -6.17 0.66 3.99
N THR A 126 -5.10 -0.13 3.97
CA THR A 126 -5.15 -1.49 3.44
C THR A 126 -5.94 -2.44 4.33
N SER A 127 -5.87 -2.28 5.66
CA SER A 127 -6.67 -3.10 6.59
C SER A 127 -8.16 -2.74 6.51
N SER A 128 -8.49 -1.44 6.43
CA SER A 128 -9.88 -0.95 6.27
C SER A 128 -10.55 -1.50 5.01
N LEU A 129 -9.82 -1.61 3.89
CA LEU A 129 -10.37 -2.16 2.65
C LEU A 129 -10.76 -3.64 2.73
N PHE A 130 -10.21 -4.42 3.68
CA PHE A 130 -10.61 -5.81 3.91
C PHE A 130 -11.65 -5.97 5.02
N SER A 131 -11.70 -5.05 5.98
CA SER A 131 -12.57 -5.18 7.15
C SER A 131 -13.96 -4.59 6.94
N ARG A 132 -14.13 -3.60 6.05
CA ARG A 132 -15.39 -2.86 5.87
C ARG A 132 -15.59 -2.36 4.44
N ASN A 133 -16.84 -2.01 4.10
CA ASN A 133 -17.22 -1.59 2.74
C ASN A 133 -17.46 -0.08 2.59
N ASP A 134 -17.56 0.65 3.69
CA ASP A 134 -17.79 2.09 3.71
C ASP A 134 -16.46 2.86 3.84
N VAL A 135 -15.54 2.59 2.91
CA VAL A 135 -14.19 3.16 2.87
C VAL A 135 -14.07 4.23 1.79
N ILE A 136 -13.52 5.39 2.15
CA ILE A 136 -13.08 6.45 1.23
C ILE A 136 -11.56 6.57 1.38
N VAL A 137 -10.82 6.24 0.34
CA VAL A 137 -9.36 6.41 0.33
C VAL A 137 -9.00 7.66 -0.46
N VAL A 138 -8.39 8.64 0.19
CA VAL A 138 -7.81 9.79 -0.51
C VAL A 138 -6.33 9.52 -0.75
N ALA A 139 -5.95 9.43 -2.01
CA ALA A 139 -4.63 9.02 -2.44
C ALA A 139 -3.96 10.01 -3.39
N SER A 140 -2.62 9.95 -3.43
CA SER A 140 -1.87 10.50 -4.56
C SER A 140 -1.66 9.42 -5.63
N VAL A 141 -0.85 9.72 -6.65
CA VAL A 141 -0.35 8.71 -7.61
C VAL A 141 0.41 7.55 -6.95
N SER A 142 0.66 7.58 -5.63
CA SER A 142 1.14 6.41 -4.90
C SER A 142 0.21 5.19 -5.03
N CYS A 143 -1.09 5.39 -5.32
CA CYS A 143 -2.04 4.29 -5.48
C CYS A 143 -1.72 3.35 -6.68
N ILE A 144 -0.97 3.83 -7.68
CA ILE A 144 -0.57 3.02 -8.85
C ILE A 144 0.84 2.42 -8.73
N TYR A 145 1.51 2.58 -7.59
CA TYR A 145 2.80 1.95 -7.32
C TYR A 145 2.63 0.57 -6.70
N GLY A 146 3.65 -0.27 -6.92
CA GLY A 146 3.70 -1.63 -6.39
C GLY A 146 3.50 -1.71 -4.87
N LEU A 147 2.62 -2.61 -4.46
CA LEU A 147 2.40 -3.09 -3.10
C LEU A 147 2.59 -4.62 -3.09
N GLY A 148 2.60 -5.23 -1.91
CA GLY A 148 2.47 -6.69 -1.82
C GLY A 148 1.13 -7.16 -2.40
N SER A 149 1.05 -8.46 -2.69
CA SER A 149 -0.18 -9.06 -3.13
C SER A 149 -1.24 -8.96 -2.02
N PRO A 150 -2.48 -8.51 -2.33
CA PRO A 150 -3.61 -8.55 -1.41
C PRO A 150 -3.80 -9.94 -0.80
N GLU A 151 -3.67 -10.98 -1.62
CA GLU A 151 -3.82 -12.38 -1.21
C GLU A 151 -2.76 -12.77 -0.20
N ASP A 152 -1.50 -12.41 -0.42
CA ASP A 152 -0.41 -12.67 0.53
C ASP A 152 -0.60 -11.88 1.83
N TYR A 153 -1.07 -10.64 1.74
CA TYR A 153 -1.32 -9.78 2.90
C TYR A 153 -2.40 -10.34 3.80
N VAL A 154 -3.49 -10.84 3.21
CA VAL A 154 -4.62 -11.47 3.93
C VAL A 154 -4.26 -12.87 4.41
N ALA A 155 -3.61 -13.69 3.57
CA ALA A 155 -3.28 -15.07 3.92
C ALA A 155 -2.33 -15.17 5.12
N LYS A 156 -1.55 -14.11 5.38
CA LYS A 156 -0.65 -14.03 6.52
C LYS A 156 -1.25 -13.32 7.73
N MET A 157 -2.50 -12.88 7.72
CA MET A 157 -3.07 -12.25 8.92
C MET A 157 -3.14 -13.26 10.09
N VAL A 158 -2.86 -12.80 11.30
CA VAL A 158 -3.02 -13.61 12.51
C VAL A 158 -4.41 -13.35 13.07
N GLN A 159 -5.19 -14.40 13.27
CA GLN A 159 -6.54 -14.32 13.82
C GLN A 159 -6.55 -15.02 15.17
N ILE A 160 -7.12 -14.37 16.16
CA ILE A 160 -7.20 -14.86 17.53
C ILE A 160 -8.61 -14.61 18.02
N GLU A 161 -9.32 -15.65 18.41
CA GLU A 161 -10.66 -15.58 19.01
C GLU A 161 -10.64 -16.03 20.48
N VAL A 162 -11.50 -15.43 21.30
CA VAL A 162 -11.67 -15.83 22.70
C VAL A 162 -12.17 -17.29 22.76
N GLY A 163 -11.53 -18.11 23.59
CA GLY A 163 -11.81 -19.54 23.76
C GLY A 163 -11.08 -20.47 22.78
N GLU A 164 -10.25 -19.93 21.87
CA GLU A 164 -9.35 -20.75 21.06
C GLU A 164 -8.13 -21.22 21.86
N GLU A 165 -7.64 -22.42 21.53
CA GLU A 165 -6.40 -22.96 22.11
C GLU A 165 -5.19 -22.48 21.29
N PHE A 166 -4.31 -21.71 21.90
CA PHE A 166 -3.02 -21.28 21.39
C PHE A 166 -1.94 -21.41 22.46
N GLU A 167 -0.81 -22.03 22.12
CA GLU A 167 0.40 -21.86 22.92
C GLU A 167 0.91 -20.42 22.75
N ILE A 168 1.39 -19.79 23.84
CA ILE A 168 1.96 -18.43 23.75
C ILE A 168 3.05 -18.37 22.67
N ASP A 169 3.95 -19.35 22.65
CA ASP A 169 5.05 -19.40 21.69
C ASP A 169 4.56 -19.47 20.23
N GLU A 170 3.39 -20.08 19.98
CA GLU A 170 2.75 -20.09 18.66
C GLU A 170 2.30 -18.68 18.26
N ILE A 171 1.65 -17.94 19.18
CA ILE A 171 1.27 -16.54 18.93
C ILE A 171 2.52 -15.70 18.62
N LEU A 172 3.60 -15.86 19.39
CA LEU A 172 4.84 -15.10 19.16
C LEU A 172 5.45 -15.42 17.79
N GLN A 173 5.50 -16.70 17.40
CA GLN A 173 6.04 -17.12 16.11
C GLN A 173 5.19 -16.55 14.96
N ASN A 174 3.86 -16.63 15.07
CA ASN A 174 2.94 -16.07 14.10
C ASN A 174 3.15 -14.55 13.93
N LEU A 175 3.36 -13.81 15.03
CA LEU A 175 3.65 -12.38 15.00
C LEU A 175 5.01 -12.07 14.33
N ILE A 176 6.04 -12.86 14.60
CA ILE A 176 7.36 -12.73 13.96
C ILE A 176 7.26 -12.97 12.45
N ASP A 177 6.50 -13.99 12.03
CA ASP A 177 6.31 -14.34 10.63
C ASP A 177 5.62 -13.22 9.80
N ILE A 178 4.86 -12.37 10.49
CA ILE A 178 4.20 -11.17 9.93
C ILE A 178 4.97 -9.87 10.20
N GLN A 179 6.26 -10.00 10.53
CA GLN A 179 7.26 -8.92 10.66
C GLN A 179 7.09 -8.02 11.87
N TYR A 180 6.46 -8.50 12.94
CA TYR A 180 6.48 -7.79 14.21
C TYR A 180 7.77 -8.10 14.98
N ILE A 181 8.25 -7.12 15.73
CA ILE A 181 9.49 -7.22 16.50
C ILE A 181 9.16 -7.37 17.97
N ARG A 182 9.69 -8.41 18.62
CA ARG A 182 9.59 -8.54 20.07
C ARG A 182 10.42 -7.44 20.75
N ASN A 183 9.80 -6.66 21.62
CA ASN A 183 10.50 -5.67 22.43
C ASN A 183 9.79 -5.45 23.78
N ASP A 184 10.34 -6.07 24.83
CA ASP A 184 9.76 -6.03 26.16
C ASP A 184 9.98 -4.68 26.89
N TYR A 185 10.88 -3.82 26.36
CA TYR A 185 11.25 -2.53 26.99
C TYR A 185 10.56 -1.32 26.34
N GLU A 186 10.60 -1.23 25.02
CA GLU A 186 10.04 -0.14 24.25
C GLU A 186 8.84 -0.65 23.43
N PHE A 187 7.65 -0.43 23.98
CA PHE A 187 6.40 -0.81 23.35
C PHE A 187 5.92 0.29 22.39
N SER A 188 6.10 0.05 21.10
CA SER A 188 5.70 0.93 20.01
C SER A 188 5.08 0.11 18.87
N ARG A 189 4.49 0.78 17.87
CA ARG A 189 3.86 0.12 16.71
C ARG A 189 4.78 -0.88 16.02
N GLY A 190 4.19 -1.95 15.49
CA GLY A 190 4.92 -3.05 14.84
C GLY A 190 5.71 -3.91 15.82
N LYS A 191 5.46 -3.77 17.12
CA LYS A 191 6.13 -4.54 18.17
C LYS A 191 5.13 -5.28 19.05
N PHE A 192 5.62 -6.32 19.70
CA PHE A 192 4.89 -7.03 20.74
C PHE A 192 5.80 -7.30 21.95
N ARG A 193 5.18 -7.58 23.09
CA ARG A 193 5.85 -7.97 24.33
C ARG A 193 5.06 -9.03 25.08
N VAL A 194 5.74 -9.72 25.99
CA VAL A 194 5.12 -10.74 26.85
C VAL A 194 5.25 -10.33 28.31
N CYS A 195 4.15 -10.39 29.05
CA CYS A 195 4.06 -10.02 30.46
C CYS A 195 3.35 -11.12 31.24
N GLY A 196 4.08 -12.17 31.63
CA GLY A 196 3.47 -13.35 32.24
C GLY A 196 2.60 -14.10 31.22
N ASP A 197 1.34 -14.29 31.55
CA ASP A 197 0.36 -15.02 30.73
C ASP A 197 -0.37 -14.08 29.75
N THR A 198 0.25 -12.94 29.42
CA THR A 198 -0.36 -11.91 28.57
C THR A 198 0.60 -11.53 27.45
N VAL A 199 0.08 -11.53 26.22
CA VAL A 199 0.76 -11.03 25.03
C VAL A 199 0.17 -9.67 24.66
N GLU A 200 0.99 -8.63 24.66
CA GLU A 200 0.59 -7.32 24.18
C GLU A 200 1.20 -7.06 22.80
N VAL A 201 0.36 -6.70 21.84
CA VAL A 201 0.75 -6.42 20.45
C VAL A 201 0.33 -4.99 20.14
N PHE A 202 1.21 -4.19 19.55
CA PHE A 202 0.85 -2.87 19.05
C PHE A 202 0.76 -2.92 17.52
N PRO A 203 -0.45 -3.02 16.94
CA PRO A 203 -0.61 -3.10 15.50
C PRO A 203 0.04 -1.93 14.76
N ALA A 204 0.58 -2.17 13.57
CA ALA A 204 1.25 -1.13 12.78
C ALA A 204 0.29 -0.02 12.30
N TYR A 205 -1.02 -0.31 12.25
CA TYR A 205 -2.07 0.55 11.72
C TYR A 205 -2.92 1.24 12.80
N GLU A 206 -2.92 0.75 14.04
CA GLU A 206 -3.82 1.24 15.09
C GLU A 206 -3.18 2.30 16.00
N GLU A 207 -4.02 3.03 16.71
CA GLU A 207 -3.61 3.82 17.88
C GLU A 207 -3.67 3.03 19.18
N ALA A 208 -4.62 2.08 19.27
CA ALA A 208 -4.74 1.18 20.40
C ALA A 208 -3.81 -0.03 20.23
N ALA A 209 -3.34 -0.58 21.35
CA ALA A 209 -2.69 -1.87 21.38
C ALA A 209 -3.70 -2.97 21.73
N LEU A 210 -3.40 -4.19 21.34
CA LEU A 210 -4.15 -5.39 21.72
C LEU A 210 -3.46 -6.06 22.90
N ARG A 211 -4.23 -6.44 23.91
CA ARG A 211 -3.80 -7.28 25.03
C ARG A 211 -4.56 -8.59 24.96
N ILE A 212 -3.83 -9.69 24.75
CA ILE A 212 -4.34 -11.04 24.68
C ILE A 212 -3.96 -11.72 26.00
N GLU A 213 -4.96 -12.00 26.83
CA GLU A 213 -4.77 -12.67 28.12
C GLU A 213 -5.06 -14.16 27.97
N MET A 214 -4.13 -14.98 28.44
CA MET A 214 -4.16 -16.43 28.31
C MET A 214 -4.46 -17.10 29.66
N PHE A 215 -5.17 -18.22 29.63
CA PHE A 215 -5.32 -19.13 30.75
C PHE A 215 -4.78 -20.51 30.38
N GLY A 216 -3.50 -20.75 30.70
CA GLY A 216 -2.78 -21.89 30.13
C GLY A 216 -2.61 -21.70 28.62
N ASP A 217 -3.20 -22.60 27.84
CA ASP A 217 -3.16 -22.55 26.38
C ASP A 217 -4.48 -22.03 25.78
N GLU A 218 -5.40 -21.49 26.57
CA GLU A 218 -6.68 -20.94 26.09
C GLU A 218 -6.67 -19.40 26.11
N VAL A 219 -7.17 -18.75 25.07
CA VAL A 219 -7.36 -17.29 25.04
C VAL A 219 -8.55 -16.92 25.92
N GLU A 220 -8.27 -16.33 27.09
CA GLU A 220 -9.31 -15.95 28.07
C GLU A 220 -10.00 -14.64 27.67
N ARG A 221 -9.22 -13.62 27.29
CA ARG A 221 -9.73 -12.29 26.92
C ARG A 221 -8.87 -11.60 25.88
N ILE A 222 -9.52 -10.79 25.05
CA ILE A 222 -8.86 -9.88 24.11
C ILE A 222 -9.33 -8.46 24.42
N LEU A 223 -8.39 -7.56 24.72
CA LEU A 223 -8.67 -6.19 25.11
C LEU A 223 -7.98 -5.21 24.18
N GLU A 224 -8.67 -4.16 23.77
CA GLU A 224 -8.02 -2.96 23.24
C GLU A 224 -7.60 -2.07 24.40
N ILE A 225 -6.34 -1.66 24.42
CA ILE A 225 -5.76 -0.84 25.48
C ILE A 225 -5.08 0.40 24.92
N ASN A 226 -5.05 1.46 25.72
CA ASN A 226 -4.17 2.59 25.45
C ASN A 226 -2.70 2.14 25.70
N PRO A 227 -1.80 2.24 24.69
CA PRO A 227 -0.44 1.71 24.79
C PRO A 227 0.44 2.45 25.81
N LEU A 228 0.06 3.68 26.20
CA LEU A 228 0.81 4.50 27.16
C LEU A 228 0.29 4.35 28.59
N THR A 229 -1.02 4.35 28.79
CA THR A 229 -1.64 4.31 30.13
C THR A 229 -2.03 2.91 30.57
N GLY A 230 -2.20 1.97 29.64
CA GLY A 230 -2.74 0.64 29.90
C GLY A 230 -4.24 0.61 30.21
N GLU A 231 -4.93 1.74 30.02
CA GLU A 231 -6.39 1.84 30.17
C GLU A 231 -7.09 0.95 29.14
N ILE A 232 -8.08 0.18 29.59
CA ILE A 232 -8.89 -0.66 28.72
C ILE A 232 -9.90 0.22 28.00
N LEU A 233 -9.85 0.20 26.68
CA LEU A 233 -10.74 0.96 25.80
C LEU A 233 -11.97 0.13 25.44
N ASN A 234 -11.74 -1.11 24.99
CA ASN A 234 -12.78 -2.05 24.59
C ASN A 234 -12.37 -3.49 24.94
N GLU A 235 -13.37 -4.38 25.00
CA GLU A 235 -13.19 -5.83 25.07
C GLU A 235 -13.73 -6.44 23.76
N LEU A 236 -12.96 -7.35 23.17
CA LEU A 236 -13.21 -7.92 21.84
C LEU A 236 -13.40 -9.42 21.95
N ASP A 237 -14.32 -9.97 21.15
CA ASP A 237 -14.46 -11.43 20.98
C ASP A 237 -13.37 -12.01 20.06
N ARG A 238 -12.81 -11.17 19.18
CA ARG A 238 -11.84 -11.53 18.14
C ARG A 238 -10.89 -10.38 17.84
N ALA A 239 -9.62 -10.71 17.61
CA ALA A 239 -8.63 -9.82 17.00
C ALA A 239 -8.13 -10.36 15.65
N VAL A 240 -7.91 -9.45 14.71
CA VAL A 240 -7.21 -9.72 13.44
C VAL A 240 -6.00 -8.80 13.36
N ILE A 241 -4.82 -9.38 13.30
CA ILE A 241 -3.54 -8.69 13.26
C ILE A 241 -2.98 -8.84 11.84
N TYR A 242 -3.00 -7.75 11.08
CA TYR A 242 -2.40 -7.71 9.75
C TYR A 242 -0.88 -7.54 9.83
N PRO A 243 -0.13 -7.91 8.78
CA PRO A 243 1.32 -7.75 8.80
C PRO A 243 1.81 -6.30 8.96
N ALA A 244 2.95 -6.16 9.62
CA ALA A 244 3.60 -4.87 9.91
C ALA A 244 4.30 -4.23 8.68
N THR A 245 4.27 -4.90 7.53
CA THR A 245 4.78 -4.38 6.26
C THR A 245 3.90 -4.85 5.11
N HIS A 246 3.76 -4.04 4.06
CA HIS A 246 3.07 -4.46 2.83
C HIS A 246 3.86 -5.50 2.04
N PHE A 247 5.15 -5.70 2.31
CA PHE A 247 6.01 -6.63 1.55
C PHE A 247 6.36 -7.86 2.39
N VAL A 248 5.37 -8.66 2.75
CA VAL A 248 5.63 -9.92 3.43
C VAL A 248 5.81 -11.03 2.42
N THR A 249 7.00 -11.62 2.41
CA THR A 249 7.30 -12.77 1.56
C THR A 249 7.38 -14.04 2.43
N ALA A 250 6.84 -15.15 1.96
CA ALA A 250 7.00 -16.44 2.62
C ALA A 250 8.36 -17.07 2.29
N SER A 251 8.93 -17.86 3.19
CA SER A 251 10.29 -18.39 3.07
C SER A 251 10.47 -19.26 1.82
N ASP A 252 9.45 -20.00 1.41
CA ASP A 252 9.40 -20.79 0.18
C ASP A 252 9.51 -19.92 -1.09
N LYS A 253 8.90 -18.73 -1.09
CA LYS A 253 9.00 -17.77 -2.19
C LYS A 253 10.40 -17.18 -2.29
N ILE A 254 11.12 -17.02 -1.17
CA ILE A 254 12.51 -16.53 -1.18
C ILE A 254 13.41 -17.54 -1.89
N GLU A 255 13.35 -18.83 -1.55
CA GLU A 255 14.17 -19.86 -2.19
C GLU A 255 13.94 -19.92 -3.71
N ARG A 256 12.68 -19.89 -4.13
CA ARG A 256 12.32 -19.84 -5.55
C ARG A 256 12.87 -18.59 -6.24
N ALA A 257 12.77 -17.43 -5.59
CA ALA A 257 13.26 -16.16 -6.13
C ALA A 257 14.79 -16.15 -6.28
N LEU A 258 15.53 -16.71 -5.32
CA LEU A 258 16.99 -16.80 -5.40
C LEU A 258 17.43 -17.57 -6.66
N ILE A 259 16.80 -18.71 -6.93
CA ILE A 259 17.10 -19.53 -8.12
C ILE A 259 16.82 -18.73 -9.40
N SER A 260 15.65 -18.09 -9.51
CA SER A 260 15.28 -17.35 -10.71
C SER A 260 16.13 -16.09 -10.94
N ILE A 261 16.60 -15.44 -9.87
CA ILE A 261 17.54 -14.32 -9.94
C ILE A 261 18.91 -14.80 -10.46
N GLU A 262 19.43 -15.93 -9.96
CA GLU A 262 20.70 -16.51 -10.41
C GLU A 262 20.66 -16.90 -11.90
N GLU A 263 19.56 -17.48 -12.35
CA GLU A 263 19.35 -17.82 -13.75
C GLU A 263 19.34 -16.57 -14.64
N GLU A 264 18.59 -15.53 -14.26
CA GLU A 264 18.58 -14.26 -14.98
C GLU A 264 19.96 -13.60 -15.01
N LEU A 265 20.67 -13.59 -13.88
CA LEU A 265 22.03 -13.07 -13.78
C LEU A 265 22.96 -13.79 -14.76
N LYS A 266 22.95 -15.12 -14.77
CA LYS A 266 23.80 -15.92 -15.66
C LYS A 266 23.53 -15.62 -17.13
N MET A 267 22.26 -15.51 -17.52
CA MET A 267 21.88 -15.14 -18.89
C MET A 267 22.37 -13.73 -19.24
N ARG A 268 22.11 -12.76 -18.35
CA ARG A 268 22.46 -11.35 -18.57
C ARG A 268 23.97 -11.12 -18.64
N LEU A 269 24.76 -11.80 -17.80
CA LEU A 269 26.21 -11.70 -17.84
C LEU A 269 26.77 -12.19 -19.18
N LYS A 270 26.26 -13.33 -19.69
CA LYS A 270 26.67 -13.87 -20.99
C LYS A 270 26.37 -12.89 -22.13
N GLU A 271 25.20 -12.24 -22.11
CA GLU A 271 24.86 -11.21 -23.10
C GLU A 271 25.84 -10.03 -23.07
N LEU A 272 26.15 -9.50 -21.88
CA LEU A 272 27.06 -8.37 -21.72
C LEU A 272 28.49 -8.72 -22.15
N GLU A 273 28.98 -9.91 -21.78
CA GLU A 273 30.30 -10.41 -22.18
C GLU A 273 30.42 -10.55 -23.71
N ILE A 274 29.40 -11.11 -24.38
CA ILE A 274 29.36 -11.22 -25.85
C ILE A 274 29.35 -9.84 -26.53
N GLN A 275 28.72 -8.84 -25.91
CA GLN A 275 28.69 -7.45 -26.39
C GLN A 275 29.99 -6.67 -26.08
N GLY A 276 30.97 -7.28 -25.40
CA GLY A 276 32.20 -6.59 -24.98
C GLY A 276 32.02 -5.63 -23.80
N LYS A 277 30.85 -5.65 -23.14
CA LYS A 277 30.49 -4.81 -21.98
C LYS A 277 31.01 -5.42 -20.67
N LEU A 278 32.33 -5.54 -20.57
CA LEU A 278 32.99 -6.27 -19.47
C LEU A 278 32.85 -5.54 -18.12
N LEU A 279 32.87 -4.20 -18.12
CA LEU A 279 32.72 -3.41 -16.89
C LEU A 279 31.31 -3.54 -16.32
N GLU A 280 30.29 -3.45 -17.18
CA GLU A 280 28.89 -3.63 -16.81
C GLU A 280 28.63 -5.05 -16.30
N ALA A 281 29.22 -6.06 -16.95
CA ALA A 281 29.12 -7.45 -16.50
C ALA A 281 29.76 -7.65 -15.11
N GLN A 282 30.94 -7.08 -14.88
CA GLN A 282 31.60 -7.16 -13.58
C GLN A 282 30.79 -6.46 -12.48
N ARG A 283 30.29 -5.25 -12.76
CA ARG A 283 29.45 -4.47 -11.85
C ARG A 283 28.18 -5.23 -11.45
N LEU A 284 27.48 -5.77 -12.45
CA LEU A 284 26.25 -6.53 -12.23
C LEU A 284 26.51 -7.78 -11.40
N ARG A 285 27.57 -8.53 -11.72
CA ARG A 285 27.95 -9.74 -10.98
C ARG A 285 28.22 -9.45 -9.52
N MET A 286 29.05 -8.45 -9.23
CA MET A 286 29.42 -8.10 -7.85
C MET A 286 28.19 -7.72 -7.03
N ARG A 287 27.35 -6.84 -7.58
CA ARG A 287 26.16 -6.34 -6.86
C ARG A 287 25.12 -7.43 -6.66
N THR A 288 24.75 -8.16 -7.72
CA THR A 288 23.70 -9.17 -7.60
C THR A 288 24.13 -10.33 -6.71
N ASN A 289 25.40 -10.76 -6.75
CA ASN A 289 25.87 -11.81 -5.83
C ASN A 289 25.85 -11.36 -4.37
N TYR A 290 26.25 -10.12 -4.09
CA TYR A 290 26.14 -9.55 -2.74
C TYR A 290 24.69 -9.52 -2.26
N ASP A 291 23.77 -9.05 -3.11
CA ASP A 291 22.33 -9.02 -2.79
C ASP A 291 21.79 -10.45 -2.54
N LEU A 292 22.22 -11.45 -3.34
CA LEU A 292 21.84 -12.86 -3.16
C LEU A 292 22.39 -13.46 -1.85
N GLU A 293 23.61 -13.12 -1.45
CA GLU A 293 24.18 -13.54 -0.16
C GLU A 293 23.38 -12.94 1.00
N MET A 294 23.10 -11.63 0.95
CA MET A 294 22.28 -10.96 1.97
C MET A 294 20.87 -11.55 2.07
N LEU A 295 20.24 -11.85 0.93
CA LEU A 295 18.93 -12.50 0.92
C LEU A 295 18.95 -13.92 1.53
N ARG A 296 20.03 -14.68 1.38
CA ARG A 296 20.17 -16.01 1.98
C ARG A 296 20.38 -15.95 3.49
N GLU A 297 21.23 -15.04 3.96
CA GLU A 297 21.61 -14.99 5.37
C GLU A 297 20.61 -14.21 6.22
N ALA A 298 20.10 -13.09 5.70
CA ALA A 298 19.26 -12.15 6.45
C ALA A 298 17.80 -12.10 5.98
N GLY A 299 17.46 -12.77 4.87
CA GLY A 299 16.11 -12.69 4.27
C GLY A 299 15.79 -11.33 3.63
N TYR A 300 16.74 -10.39 3.64
CA TYR A 300 16.57 -9.02 3.16
C TYR A 300 17.86 -8.47 2.55
N CYS A 301 17.73 -7.58 1.56
CA CYS A 301 18.83 -6.81 1.00
C CYS A 301 18.41 -5.38 0.66
N ASN A 302 19.37 -4.46 0.58
CA ASN A 302 19.08 -3.08 0.22
C ASN A 302 18.64 -2.98 -1.24
N GLY A 303 17.45 -2.44 -1.46
CA GLY A 303 16.87 -2.38 -2.81
C GLY A 303 16.18 -3.68 -3.23
N ILE A 304 15.75 -4.50 -2.26
CA ILE A 304 15.01 -5.76 -2.49
C ILE A 304 13.84 -5.60 -3.47
N GLU A 305 13.23 -4.40 -3.53
CA GLU A 305 12.14 -4.11 -4.46
C GLU A 305 12.53 -4.29 -5.94
N ASN A 306 13.82 -4.22 -6.29
CA ASN A 306 14.28 -4.47 -7.66
C ASN A 306 14.16 -5.93 -8.08
N TYR A 307 13.90 -6.83 -7.14
CA TYR A 307 13.68 -8.26 -7.36
C TYR A 307 12.20 -8.66 -7.18
N SER A 308 11.28 -7.70 -7.03
CA SER A 308 9.87 -7.94 -6.69
C SER A 308 9.15 -8.93 -7.62
N ARG A 309 9.46 -8.93 -8.93
CA ARG A 309 8.92 -9.91 -9.88
C ARG A 309 9.31 -11.35 -9.52
N HIS A 310 10.56 -11.57 -9.12
CA HIS A 310 11.03 -12.91 -8.75
C HIS A 310 10.30 -13.44 -7.52
N PHE A 311 10.10 -12.59 -6.51
CA PHE A 311 9.34 -12.93 -5.31
C PHE A 311 7.87 -13.22 -5.61
N SER A 312 7.20 -12.37 -6.40
CA SER A 312 5.80 -12.59 -6.78
C SER A 312 5.58 -13.79 -7.70
N GLY A 313 6.59 -14.19 -8.48
CA GLY A 313 6.47 -15.26 -9.48
C GLY A 313 5.70 -14.86 -10.74
N LYS A 314 5.41 -13.56 -10.90
CA LYS A 314 4.79 -12.99 -12.08
C LYS A 314 5.67 -13.13 -13.32
N GLN A 315 5.05 -13.19 -14.49
CA GLN A 315 5.78 -13.23 -15.76
C GLN A 315 6.41 -11.87 -16.09
N PRO A 316 7.51 -11.82 -16.88
CA PRO A 316 8.09 -10.55 -17.33
C PRO A 316 7.05 -9.65 -18.01
N GLY A 317 7.01 -8.38 -17.60
CA GLY A 317 6.08 -7.38 -18.12
C GLY A 317 4.69 -7.38 -17.49
N GLU A 318 4.32 -8.37 -16.67
CA GLU A 318 3.04 -8.36 -15.95
C GLU A 318 2.93 -7.15 -15.01
N PRO A 319 1.70 -6.64 -14.76
CA PRO A 319 1.50 -5.51 -13.88
C PRO A 319 1.75 -5.89 -12.41
N PRO A 320 2.33 -4.96 -11.62
CA PRO A 320 2.44 -5.12 -10.17
C PRO A 320 1.04 -5.14 -9.53
N ASP A 321 0.98 -5.65 -8.31
CA ASP A 321 -0.18 -5.40 -7.44
C ASP A 321 -0.06 -3.99 -6.87
N THR A 322 -1.17 -3.29 -6.77
CA THR A 322 -1.23 -1.88 -6.36
C THR A 322 -2.41 -1.68 -5.42
N LEU A 323 -2.63 -0.45 -4.94
CA LEU A 323 -3.78 -0.18 -4.07
C LEU A 323 -5.11 -0.55 -4.75
N LEU A 324 -5.20 -0.42 -6.08
CA LEU A 324 -6.39 -0.79 -6.83
C LEU A 324 -6.76 -2.27 -6.68
N ASN A 325 -5.78 -3.15 -6.42
CA ASN A 325 -6.02 -4.58 -6.20
C ASN A 325 -6.60 -4.89 -4.81
N TYR A 326 -6.52 -3.94 -3.87
CA TYR A 326 -7.11 -4.06 -2.53
C TYR A 326 -8.57 -3.63 -2.49
N PHE A 327 -9.04 -2.90 -3.52
CA PHE A 327 -10.45 -2.57 -3.65
C PHE A 327 -11.26 -3.79 -4.13
N PRO A 328 -12.55 -3.90 -3.76
CA PRO A 328 -13.43 -4.88 -4.37
C PRO A 328 -13.63 -4.58 -5.86
N GLU A 329 -14.17 -5.55 -6.61
CA GLU A 329 -14.38 -5.42 -8.06
C GLU A 329 -15.27 -4.21 -8.43
N ASP A 330 -16.25 -3.90 -7.57
CA ASP A 330 -17.16 -2.76 -7.75
C ASP A 330 -16.85 -1.63 -6.76
N PHE A 331 -16.11 -0.63 -7.22
CA PHE A 331 -15.75 0.56 -6.46
C PHE A 331 -15.89 1.83 -7.31
N LEU A 332 -15.80 3.01 -6.72
CA LEU A 332 -15.83 4.28 -7.43
C LEU A 332 -14.42 4.90 -7.45
N ILE A 333 -13.99 5.44 -8.59
CA ILE A 333 -12.81 6.30 -8.66
C ILE A 333 -13.27 7.73 -8.87
N ILE A 334 -12.73 8.65 -8.08
CA ILE A 334 -12.85 10.09 -8.29
C ILE A 334 -11.46 10.64 -8.58
N ILE A 335 -11.30 11.34 -9.70
CA ILE A 335 -10.03 11.93 -10.10
C ILE A 335 -10.16 13.44 -9.99
N ASP A 336 -9.59 13.99 -8.92
CA ASP A 336 -9.63 15.41 -8.64
C ASP A 336 -8.59 16.19 -9.44
N GLU A 337 -8.95 17.40 -9.83
CA GLU A 337 -8.21 18.23 -10.78
C GLU A 337 -7.71 17.39 -11.97
N SER A 338 -8.66 16.70 -12.60
CA SER A 338 -8.42 15.64 -13.59
C SER A 338 -7.51 16.05 -14.74
N HIS A 339 -7.56 17.32 -15.13
CA HIS A 339 -6.70 17.93 -16.15
C HIS A 339 -5.20 17.94 -15.78
N ILE A 340 -4.85 17.80 -14.49
CA ILE A 340 -3.47 17.66 -13.98
C ILE A 340 -3.18 16.19 -13.63
N THR A 341 -4.11 15.54 -12.91
CA THR A 341 -3.92 14.20 -12.37
C THR A 341 -3.79 13.15 -13.46
N ILE A 342 -4.55 13.25 -14.57
CA ILE A 342 -4.45 12.30 -15.68
C ILE A 342 -3.07 12.35 -16.37
N PRO A 343 -2.56 13.52 -16.83
CA PRO A 343 -1.21 13.61 -17.35
C PRO A 343 -0.14 13.08 -16.39
N GLN A 344 -0.30 13.33 -15.08
CA GLN A 344 0.63 12.83 -14.07
C GLN A 344 0.63 11.29 -14.01
N LEU A 345 -0.55 10.65 -13.98
CA LEU A 345 -0.68 9.19 -14.01
C LEU A 345 -0.01 8.57 -15.24
N HIS A 346 -0.14 9.20 -16.41
CA HIS A 346 0.59 8.78 -17.62
C HIS A 346 2.12 8.86 -17.46
N GLY A 347 2.61 9.94 -16.85
CA GLY A 347 4.04 10.21 -16.75
C GLY A 347 4.82 9.29 -15.79
N MET A 348 4.16 8.73 -14.77
CA MET A 348 4.84 7.96 -13.72
C MET A 348 5.62 6.75 -14.26
N TYR A 349 5.01 5.98 -15.17
CA TYR A 349 5.66 4.81 -15.77
C TYR A 349 6.85 5.18 -16.66
N GLU A 350 6.70 6.16 -17.55
CA GLU A 350 7.75 6.52 -18.50
C GLU A 350 8.98 7.09 -17.78
N GLY A 351 8.77 7.90 -16.74
CA GLY A 351 9.84 8.42 -15.89
C GLY A 351 10.61 7.30 -15.17
N ASP A 352 9.90 6.38 -14.51
CA ASP A 352 10.53 5.26 -13.80
C ASP A 352 11.30 4.33 -14.76
N ARG A 353 10.66 3.98 -15.89
CA ARG A 353 11.26 3.13 -16.92
C ARG A 353 12.53 3.75 -17.50
N SER A 354 12.51 5.04 -17.84
CA SER A 354 13.68 5.71 -18.40
C SER A 354 14.88 5.66 -17.45
N ARG A 355 14.65 5.94 -16.16
CA ARG A 355 15.69 5.86 -15.12
C ARG A 355 16.27 4.45 -14.99
N LYS A 356 15.40 3.45 -14.89
CA LYS A 356 15.82 2.05 -14.70
C LYS A 356 16.50 1.45 -15.92
N LYS A 357 16.07 1.85 -17.12
CA LYS A 357 16.72 1.43 -18.37
C LYS A 357 18.20 1.80 -18.37
N THR A 358 18.53 3.03 -17.96
CA THR A 358 19.93 3.48 -17.85
C THR A 358 20.72 2.63 -16.85
N LEU A 359 20.15 2.32 -15.68
CA LEU A 359 20.79 1.43 -14.70
C LEU A 359 21.10 0.04 -15.28
N ILE A 360 20.16 -0.54 -16.04
CA ILE A 360 20.29 -1.88 -16.64
C ILE A 360 21.26 -1.89 -17.82
N GLU A 361 21.25 -0.84 -18.65
CA GLU A 361 22.16 -0.68 -19.78
C GLU A 361 23.62 -0.61 -19.32
N HIS A 362 23.85 -0.07 -18.12
CA HIS A 362 25.16 0.08 -17.47
C HIS A 362 25.42 -0.95 -16.35
N GLY A 363 24.65 -2.04 -16.26
CA GLY A 363 24.96 -3.16 -15.37
C GLY A 363 24.83 -2.88 -13.87
N PHE A 364 24.04 -1.90 -13.45
CA PHE A 364 23.72 -1.66 -12.03
C PHE A 364 22.58 -2.56 -11.53
N ARG A 365 21.65 -2.95 -12.40
CA ARG A 365 20.49 -3.79 -12.07
C ARG A 365 20.19 -4.80 -13.18
N LEU A 366 19.49 -5.88 -12.83
CA LEU A 366 18.99 -6.88 -13.78
C LEU A 366 17.81 -6.32 -14.61
N PRO A 367 17.54 -6.87 -15.81
CA PRO A 367 16.40 -6.49 -16.62
C PRO A 367 15.05 -6.54 -15.87
N SER A 368 14.86 -7.53 -15.01
CA SER A 368 13.71 -7.67 -14.11
C SER A 368 13.41 -6.47 -13.22
N ALA A 369 14.38 -5.59 -12.96
CA ALA A 369 14.13 -4.38 -12.19
C ALA A 369 13.10 -3.44 -12.86
N LEU A 370 12.88 -3.56 -14.18
CA LEU A 370 11.83 -2.85 -14.92
C LEU A 370 10.42 -3.32 -14.58
N ASP A 371 10.27 -4.53 -14.05
CA ASP A 371 8.98 -5.10 -13.68
C ASP A 371 8.53 -4.65 -12.28
N ASN A 372 9.45 -4.13 -11.46
CA ASN A 372 9.11 -3.26 -10.36
C ASN A 372 8.81 -1.87 -10.92
N ARG A 373 7.56 -1.43 -11.00
CA ARG A 373 7.20 -0.18 -11.67
C ARG A 373 5.82 0.28 -11.21
N PRO A 374 5.41 1.53 -11.46
CA PRO A 374 4.00 1.87 -11.41
C PRO A 374 3.23 1.24 -12.58
N LEU A 375 1.90 1.26 -12.50
CA LEU A 375 1.03 0.86 -13.61
C LEU A 375 1.24 1.76 -14.83
N LYS A 376 1.16 1.16 -16.01
CA LYS A 376 0.93 1.91 -17.25
C LYS A 376 -0.49 2.48 -17.22
N PHE A 377 -0.72 3.59 -17.91
CA PHE A 377 -2.06 4.18 -17.94
C PHE A 377 -3.13 3.21 -18.46
N ALA A 378 -2.83 2.41 -19.50
CA ALA A 378 -3.77 1.40 -20.00
C ALA A 378 -4.07 0.30 -18.97
N GLU A 379 -3.10 -0.05 -18.12
CA GLU A 379 -3.30 -1.00 -17.01
C GLU A 379 -4.18 -0.38 -15.92
N PHE A 380 -3.98 0.91 -15.60
CA PHE A 380 -4.86 1.66 -14.71
C PHE A 380 -6.29 1.74 -15.25
N GLU A 381 -6.46 2.20 -16.50
CA GLU A 381 -7.76 2.37 -17.17
C GLU A 381 -8.56 1.05 -17.22
N SER A 382 -7.90 -0.07 -17.49
CA SER A 382 -8.55 -1.40 -17.51
C SER A 382 -9.11 -1.83 -16.15
N ARG A 383 -8.66 -1.22 -15.04
CA ARG A 383 -9.09 -1.50 -13.66
C ARG A 383 -10.14 -0.50 -13.16
N ILE A 384 -10.58 0.44 -13.99
CA ILE A 384 -11.59 1.43 -13.61
C ILE A 384 -12.98 0.84 -13.88
N PRO A 385 -13.76 0.48 -12.84
CA PRO A 385 -15.18 0.14 -13.02
C PRO A 385 -15.99 1.38 -13.40
N GLN A 386 -15.91 2.44 -12.59
CA GLN A 386 -16.56 3.73 -12.81
C GLN A 386 -15.66 4.86 -12.33
N ALA A 387 -15.59 5.94 -13.11
CA ALA A 387 -14.80 7.14 -12.80
C ALA A 387 -15.61 8.43 -12.89
N LEU A 388 -15.46 9.27 -11.88
CA LEU A 388 -15.88 10.66 -11.85
C LEU A 388 -14.65 11.57 -11.96
N PHE A 389 -14.62 12.45 -12.95
CA PHE A 389 -13.56 13.44 -13.16
C PHE A 389 -14.03 14.81 -12.68
N THR A 390 -13.22 15.52 -11.88
CA THR A 390 -13.54 16.86 -11.34
C THR A 390 -12.49 17.93 -11.64
#